data_AF-A0A135LYF2-F1
#
_entry.id   AF-A0A135LYF2-F1
#
_cell.length_a   1.000
_cell.length_b   1.000
_cell.length_c   1.000
_cell.angle_alpha   90.00
_cell.angle_beta   90.00
_cell.angle_gamma   90.00
#
_symmetry.space_group_name_H-M   'P 1'
#
loop_
_entity.id
_entity.type
_entity.pdbx_description
1 polymer ?
#
loop_
_entity_poly.entity_id
_entity_poly.type
_entity_poly.pdbx_seq_one_letter_code
_entity_poly.pdbx_strand_id
1 'polypeptide(L)'
;MDHEQTDAHRRPKKLIFAPGDIAPTSNEATPEPQPPAAPAAANQIAEALRTAASTPNSTTETEVLSHAARAHQFGTNPPLTISQIHGTNPLHQFNTWFRDPRLPASSAPETCTLSTASMPSGRVSARIVYLKELDERGWVVYSNWGSREGKGGQVFGLGDDADTLGAMPEPTTITSEIGTGNKWGALTFSWASVERQVRIEGLLEPLSREESEMYWRTRERGSRIGGWASWQSRVLWSAEPEQMEENQRRKSVAMLQGAFEGASVVPADIDLTDDEDGRALLESKVKEMEERFKGVDDIPLPPFWGGVRLVPESVEFWQGRRSRLHDRFRIYNYISPAAMSTSTPQSTSPSSTSPWIILAITSGAFAALNGVFAKLTTDDHTTAFAQSLAHLFGLDSSPVIEMLTRGACLGLNVLCNIIMWALFTRALTAGPSTVKVSITNTASNFLATALFGMIVFQEAVGGLWWLGAAMMGAGCILVGMREGA
;
A
#
# COMPACT_ATOMS: atom_id res chain seq x y z
N MET A 1 -41.46 33.25 -16.60
CA MET A 1 -41.08 31.92 -17.12
C MET A 1 -39.59 32.00 -17.33
N ASP A 2 -38.82 31.76 -16.28
CA ASP A 2 -37.37 31.82 -16.31
C ASP A 2 -36.85 30.38 -16.24
N HIS A 3 -36.08 30.01 -17.25
CA HIS A 3 -35.47 28.70 -17.37
C HIS A 3 -34.27 28.60 -16.43
N GLU A 4 -34.41 27.73 -15.45
CA GLU A 4 -33.37 27.25 -14.55
C GLU A 4 -32.45 26.30 -15.34
N GLN A 5 -31.23 26.74 -15.63
CA GLN A 5 -30.19 25.90 -16.26
C GLN A 5 -29.34 25.29 -15.15
N THR A 6 -29.50 23.98 -14.98
CA THR A 6 -28.83 23.16 -13.96
C THR A 6 -27.31 23.10 -14.17
N ASP A 7 -26.57 23.60 -13.19
CA ASP A 7 -25.10 23.62 -13.11
C ASP A 7 -24.53 22.22 -12.80
N ALA A 8 -24.24 21.44 -13.85
CA ALA A 8 -23.79 20.04 -13.75
C ALA A 8 -22.25 19.87 -13.81
N HIS A 9 -21.45 20.93 -13.63
CA HIS A 9 -19.98 20.88 -13.82
C HIS A 9 -19.17 21.51 -12.66
N ARG A 10 -19.61 21.33 -11.41
CA ARG A 10 -18.80 21.72 -10.26
C ARG A 10 -17.70 20.67 -10.03
N ARG A 11 -16.49 20.95 -10.54
CA ARG A 11 -15.27 20.14 -10.33
C ARG A 11 -15.01 19.93 -8.82
N PRO A 12 -14.49 18.76 -8.40
CA PRO A 12 -14.18 18.48 -6.99
C PRO A 12 -13.19 19.51 -6.44
N LYS A 13 -13.37 19.91 -5.17
CA LYS A 13 -12.54 20.94 -4.53
C LYS A 13 -11.16 20.35 -4.21
N LYS A 14 -10.15 20.68 -5.02
CA LYS A 14 -8.75 20.31 -4.79
C LYS A 14 -8.08 21.33 -3.87
N LEU A 15 -7.38 20.86 -2.83
CA LEU A 15 -6.47 21.68 -2.03
C LEU A 15 -5.06 21.51 -2.58
N ILE A 16 -4.62 22.49 -3.36
CA ILE A 16 -3.26 22.54 -3.92
C ILE A 16 -2.38 23.27 -2.90
N PHE A 17 -1.25 22.66 -2.55
CA PHE A 17 -0.22 23.25 -1.70
C PHE A 17 0.96 23.69 -2.58
N ALA A 18 1.05 24.99 -2.84
CA ALA A 18 2.19 25.58 -3.54
C ALA A 18 3.28 26.01 -2.53
N PRO A 19 4.56 26.01 -2.94
CA PRO A 19 5.61 26.67 -2.15
C PRO A 19 5.25 28.15 -1.95
N GLY A 20 4.97 28.56 -0.71
CA GLY A 20 4.63 29.95 -0.37
C GLY A 20 3.21 30.22 0.14
N ASP A 21 2.35 29.20 0.29
CA ASP A 21 0.96 29.38 0.77
C ASP A 21 0.81 29.76 2.26
N ILE A 22 1.93 29.92 2.98
CA ILE A 22 1.96 30.46 4.34
C ILE A 22 2.72 31.78 4.29
N ALA A 23 2.02 32.88 4.56
CA ALA A 23 2.61 34.20 4.60
C ALA A 23 3.82 34.21 5.54
N PRO A 24 5.01 34.65 5.11
CA PRO A 24 6.17 34.75 5.98
C PRO A 24 5.86 35.76 7.08
N THR A 25 5.90 35.31 8.33
CA THR A 25 5.97 36.22 9.47
C THR A 25 7.29 36.99 9.39
N SER A 26 7.20 38.30 9.53
CA SER A 26 8.27 39.30 9.44
C SER A 26 9.59 38.89 10.07
N ASN A 27 10.68 39.17 9.33
CA ASN A 27 12.10 39.06 9.67
C ASN A 27 12.45 39.14 11.17
N GLU A 28 13.01 38.06 11.71
CA GLU A 28 13.99 38.15 12.80
C GLU A 28 15.41 38.03 12.21
N ALA A 29 16.31 38.83 12.76
CA ALA A 29 17.63 39.13 12.23
C ALA A 29 18.60 37.93 12.25
N THR A 30 19.36 37.81 11.17
CA THR A 30 20.50 36.91 10.98
C THR A 30 21.60 37.16 12.02
N PRO A 31 22.13 36.15 12.75
CA PRO A 31 23.35 36.30 13.53
C PRO A 31 24.59 36.28 12.60
N GLU A 32 25.57 37.13 12.90
CA GLU A 32 26.83 37.26 12.14
C GLU A 32 27.67 35.96 12.12
N PRO A 33 28.49 35.73 11.06
CA PRO A 33 29.34 34.56 10.96
C PRO A 33 30.58 34.66 11.87
N GLN A 34 30.87 33.59 12.62
CA GLN A 34 32.12 33.43 13.38
C GLN A 34 33.32 33.12 12.47
N PRO A 35 34.55 33.52 12.85
CA PRO A 35 35.74 33.30 12.03
C PRO A 35 36.24 31.84 12.05
N PRO A 36 36.98 31.40 11.01
CA PRO A 36 37.42 30.02 10.87
C PRO A 36 38.53 29.64 11.87
N ALA A 37 38.40 28.46 12.49
CA ALA A 37 39.38 27.89 13.41
C ALA A 37 40.53 27.18 12.67
N ALA A 38 41.74 27.31 13.22
CA ALA A 38 43.02 26.85 12.66
C ALA A 38 43.18 25.31 12.59
N PRO A 39 44.08 24.78 11.72
CA PRO A 39 44.11 23.37 11.32
C PRO A 39 45.01 22.50 12.22
N ALA A 40 44.57 22.24 13.45
CA ALA A 40 45.23 21.27 14.37
C ALA A 40 44.32 20.11 14.83
N ALA A 41 43.06 20.07 14.40
CA ALA A 41 42.03 19.19 14.98
C ALA A 41 41.93 17.78 14.39
N ALA A 42 42.52 17.51 13.22
CA ALA A 42 42.28 16.25 12.49
C ALA A 42 42.80 15.00 13.22
N ASN A 43 43.95 15.10 13.90
CA ASN A 43 44.55 13.94 14.60
C ASN A 43 43.90 13.63 15.97
N GLN A 44 43.21 14.59 16.59
CA GLN A 44 42.51 14.35 17.85
C GLN A 44 41.14 13.68 17.66
N ILE A 45 40.48 13.93 16.51
CA ILE A 45 39.18 13.34 16.17
C ILE A 45 39.30 11.82 15.93
N ALA A 46 40.37 11.37 15.27
CA ALA A 46 40.60 9.96 14.99
C ALA A 46 40.95 9.13 16.24
N GLU A 47 41.60 9.74 17.24
CA GLU A 47 41.93 9.08 18.52
C GLU A 47 40.68 8.97 19.41
N ALA A 48 39.81 10.00 19.42
CA ALA A 48 38.55 10.02 20.15
C ALA A 48 37.51 9.02 19.60
N LEU A 49 37.48 8.83 18.28
CA LEU A 49 36.60 7.84 17.64
C LEU A 49 36.99 6.39 17.99
N ARG A 50 38.29 6.11 18.20
CA ARG A 50 38.77 4.79 18.64
C ARG A 50 38.43 4.48 20.10
N THR A 51 38.36 5.49 20.97
CA THR A 51 37.99 5.30 22.39
C THR A 51 36.47 5.23 22.61
N ALA A 52 35.67 5.86 21.75
CA ALA A 52 34.20 5.87 21.84
C ALA A 52 33.53 4.53 21.46
N ALA A 53 34.25 3.60 20.86
CA ALA A 53 33.78 2.24 20.59
C ALA A 53 34.03 1.26 21.76
N SER A 54 34.54 1.74 22.89
CA SER A 54 34.68 0.92 24.10
C SER A 54 33.34 0.83 24.82
N THR A 55 32.93 -0.39 25.18
CA THR A 55 31.70 -0.68 25.91
C THR A 55 31.59 0.22 27.16
N PRO A 56 30.49 0.96 27.37
CA PRO A 56 30.39 1.89 28.50
C PRO A 56 30.38 1.14 29.83
N ASN A 57 31.12 1.61 30.83
CA ASN A 57 31.01 1.12 32.20
C ASN A 57 29.67 1.57 32.84
N SER A 58 29.04 0.68 33.60
CA SER A 58 27.66 0.76 34.11
C SER A 58 27.30 1.97 34.97
N THR A 59 28.28 2.71 35.48
CA THR A 59 28.07 3.88 36.35
C THR A 59 27.72 5.15 35.57
N THR A 60 28.36 5.40 34.42
CA THR A 60 28.03 6.52 33.53
C THR A 60 26.66 6.32 32.85
N GLU A 61 26.25 5.07 32.63
CA GLU A 61 24.92 4.74 32.12
C GLU A 61 23.81 5.16 33.08
N THR A 62 24.00 5.01 34.38
CA THR A 62 22.94 5.29 35.36
C THR A 62 22.67 6.80 35.50
N GLU A 63 23.69 7.66 35.41
CA GLU A 63 23.53 9.13 35.41
C GLU A 63 23.02 9.68 34.07
N VAL A 64 23.42 9.07 32.94
CA VAL A 64 22.97 9.50 31.60
C VAL A 64 21.55 8.99 31.28
N LEU A 65 21.15 7.83 31.81
CA LEU A 65 19.79 7.28 31.66
C LEU A 65 18.77 7.94 32.60
N SER A 66 19.21 8.47 33.76
CA SER A 66 18.33 9.08 34.76
C SER A 66 18.04 10.58 34.55
N HIS A 67 18.64 11.21 33.52
CA HIS A 67 18.35 12.61 33.22
C HIS A 67 16.89 12.80 32.78
N ALA A 68 16.09 13.38 33.68
CA ALA A 68 14.69 13.78 33.46
C ALA A 68 14.47 14.68 32.24
N ALA A 69 15.54 15.31 31.71
CA ALA A 69 15.53 16.10 30.49
C ALA A 69 15.07 15.33 29.24
N ARG A 70 15.29 14.00 29.15
CA ARG A 70 14.75 13.19 28.04
C ARG A 70 13.26 12.89 28.15
N ALA A 71 12.67 13.01 29.34
CA ALA A 71 11.22 12.83 29.54
C ALA A 71 10.40 14.09 29.23
N HIS A 72 11.05 15.22 28.98
CA HIS A 72 10.40 16.50 28.69
C HIS A 72 9.90 16.66 27.24
N GLN A 73 10.08 15.65 26.39
CA GLN A 73 9.73 15.69 24.97
C GLN A 73 8.25 15.94 24.68
N PHE A 74 7.35 15.72 25.65
CA PHE A 74 5.89 15.71 25.40
C PHE A 74 5.08 16.71 26.21
N GLY A 75 5.31 18.01 26.06
CA GLY A 75 4.73 19.04 26.93
C GLY A 75 3.56 19.83 26.38
N THR A 76 3.25 19.71 25.09
CA THR A 76 2.55 20.78 24.37
C THR A 76 1.07 20.55 24.12
N ASN A 77 0.59 19.30 24.15
CA ASN A 77 -0.79 19.00 23.75
C ASN A 77 -1.70 18.55 24.91
N PRO A 78 -3.00 18.90 24.90
CA PRO A 78 -4.02 18.26 25.74
C PRO A 78 -4.31 16.82 25.25
N PRO A 79 -4.99 15.96 26.04
CA PRO A 79 -5.40 14.63 25.58
C PRO A 79 -6.24 14.73 24.30
N LEU A 80 -5.95 13.88 23.33
CA LEU A 80 -6.73 13.74 22.10
C LEU A 80 -7.91 12.81 22.37
N THR A 81 -9.12 13.29 22.12
CA THR A 81 -10.37 12.54 22.36
C THR A 81 -11.06 12.16 21.06
N ILE A 82 -11.90 11.12 21.09
CA ILE A 82 -12.67 10.68 19.91
C ILE A 82 -13.51 11.83 19.33
N SER A 83 -14.08 12.70 20.18
CA SER A 83 -14.83 13.88 19.75
C SER A 83 -14.02 14.91 18.95
N GLN A 84 -12.69 14.89 19.08
CA GLN A 84 -11.78 15.76 18.34
C GLN A 84 -11.27 15.11 17.04
N ILE A 85 -11.63 13.83 16.79
CA ILE A 85 -11.33 13.11 15.55
C ILE A 85 -12.54 13.16 14.65
N HIS A 86 -12.34 13.57 13.40
CA HIS A 86 -13.39 13.51 12.38
C HIS A 86 -13.67 12.05 11.98
N GLY A 87 -14.65 11.43 12.66
CA GLY A 87 -14.88 9.97 12.64
C GLY A 87 -15.22 9.33 11.30
N THR A 88 -15.50 10.12 10.26
CA THR A 88 -15.84 9.62 8.91
C THR A 88 -14.93 10.12 7.80
N ASN A 89 -14.05 11.09 8.06
CA ASN A 89 -13.20 11.67 7.02
C ASN A 89 -11.78 11.96 7.53
N PRO A 90 -10.82 11.06 7.31
CA PRO A 90 -9.44 11.25 7.73
C PRO A 90 -8.75 12.40 6.98
N LEU A 91 -9.19 12.75 5.76
CA LEU A 91 -8.62 13.88 5.01
C LEU A 91 -8.93 15.21 5.72
N HIS A 92 -10.15 15.35 6.26
CA HIS A 92 -10.52 16.54 7.01
C HIS A 92 -9.73 16.66 8.32
N GLN A 93 -9.56 15.53 9.02
CA GLN A 93 -8.72 15.47 10.22
C GLN A 93 -7.26 15.83 9.92
N PHE A 94 -6.69 15.25 8.85
CA PHE A 94 -5.35 15.55 8.39
C PHE A 94 -5.18 17.02 8.06
N ASN A 95 -6.07 17.60 7.26
CA ASN A 95 -6.04 19.00 6.89
C ASN A 95 -6.14 19.93 8.12
N THR A 96 -6.93 19.54 9.13
CA THR A 96 -7.02 20.28 10.39
C THR A 96 -5.69 20.31 11.13
N TRP A 97 -4.99 19.17 11.21
CA TRP A 97 -3.67 19.13 11.85
C TRP A 97 -2.58 19.78 11.00
N PHE A 98 -2.66 19.65 9.68
CA PHE A 98 -1.72 20.25 8.72
C PHE A 98 -1.74 21.78 8.78
N ARG A 99 -2.91 22.36 9.09
CA ARG A 99 -3.10 23.82 9.25
C ARG A 99 -2.95 24.29 10.70
N ASP A 100 -2.42 23.47 11.59
CA ASP A 100 -2.19 23.88 12.99
C ASP A 100 -1.18 25.04 13.01
N PRO A 101 -1.53 26.22 13.56
CA PRO A 101 -0.68 27.40 13.54
C PRO A 101 0.63 27.23 14.32
N ARG A 102 0.75 26.17 15.13
CA ARG A 102 1.99 25.80 15.84
C ARG A 102 2.99 25.06 14.95
N LEU A 103 2.62 24.71 13.72
CA LEU A 103 3.54 24.22 12.68
C LEU A 103 4.17 25.43 11.96
N PRO A 104 5.43 25.78 12.24
CA PRO A 104 6.07 26.90 11.56
C PRO A 104 6.32 26.54 10.09
N ALA A 105 6.10 27.48 9.17
CA ALA A 105 6.34 27.26 7.74
C ALA A 105 7.79 26.81 7.43
N SER A 106 8.76 27.28 8.22
CA SER A 106 10.16 26.87 8.14
C SER A 106 10.40 25.37 8.40
N SER A 107 9.43 24.67 8.99
CA SER A 107 9.51 23.21 9.19
C SER A 107 9.11 22.39 7.97
N ALA A 108 8.65 23.03 6.89
CA ALA A 108 8.13 22.36 5.69
C ALA A 108 7.16 21.21 6.07
N PRO A 109 5.99 21.52 6.68
CA PRO A 109 5.09 20.51 7.25
C PRO A 109 4.58 19.48 6.22
N GLU A 110 4.66 19.78 4.92
CA GLU A 110 4.37 18.87 3.80
C GLU A 110 5.41 17.74 3.62
N THR A 111 6.56 17.86 4.28
CA THR A 111 7.63 16.86 4.24
C THR A 111 7.15 15.56 4.87
N CYS A 112 7.26 14.46 4.10
CA CYS A 112 6.88 13.14 4.54
C CYS A 112 7.82 12.06 4.03
N THR A 113 7.88 10.96 4.75
CA THR A 113 8.62 9.77 4.31
C THR A 113 7.70 8.86 3.52
N LEU A 114 8.06 8.60 2.25
CA LEU A 114 7.44 7.59 1.41
C LEU A 114 8.20 6.27 1.54
N SER A 115 7.49 5.24 1.99
CA SER A 115 7.98 3.87 2.07
C SER A 115 7.32 2.99 1.00
N THR A 116 8.14 2.23 0.29
CA THR A 116 7.72 1.29 -0.77
C THR A 116 8.55 0.01 -0.65
N ALA A 117 8.05 -1.11 -1.18
CA ALA A 117 8.74 -2.40 -1.11
C ALA A 117 8.87 -3.06 -2.48
N SER A 118 10.05 -3.58 -2.78
CA SER A 118 10.34 -4.29 -4.04
C SER A 118 9.86 -5.73 -3.99
N MET A 119 9.15 -6.19 -5.02
CA MET A 119 8.76 -7.60 -5.19
C MET A 119 9.66 -8.28 -6.24
N PRO A 120 9.98 -9.58 -6.10
CA PRO A 120 9.50 -10.51 -5.07
C PRO A 120 10.27 -10.45 -3.74
N SER A 121 11.38 -9.72 -3.66
CA SER A 121 12.29 -9.74 -2.50
C SER A 121 11.67 -9.30 -1.16
N GLY A 122 10.59 -8.50 -1.21
CA GLY A 122 10.02 -7.81 -0.05
C GLY A 122 10.91 -6.68 0.51
N ARG A 123 12.02 -6.33 -0.15
CA ARG A 123 12.97 -5.32 0.35
C ARG A 123 12.30 -3.95 0.40
N VAL A 124 12.21 -3.39 1.60
CA VAL A 124 11.66 -2.05 1.84
C VAL A 124 12.70 -0.98 1.56
N SER A 125 12.26 0.14 1.02
CA SER A 125 13.05 1.36 0.90
C SER A 125 12.19 2.58 1.24
N ALA A 126 12.82 3.59 1.83
CA ALA A 126 12.13 4.80 2.26
C ALA A 126 12.93 6.04 1.84
N ARG A 127 12.23 7.13 1.55
CA ARG A 127 12.84 8.43 1.23
C ARG A 127 11.89 9.57 1.57
N ILE A 128 12.44 10.77 1.67
CA ILE A 128 11.66 11.99 1.83
C ILE A 128 11.03 12.41 0.50
N VAL A 129 9.76 12.79 0.56
CA VAL A 129 8.98 13.44 -0.50
C VAL A 129 8.15 14.57 0.11
N TYR A 130 7.54 15.39 -0.74
CA TYR A 130 6.68 16.49 -0.30
C TYR A 130 5.25 16.24 -0.77
N LEU A 131 4.30 16.33 0.16
CA LEU A 131 2.88 16.40 -0.17
C LEU A 131 2.62 17.66 -1.00
N LYS A 132 1.82 17.55 -2.06
CA LYS A 132 1.48 18.69 -2.93
C LYS A 132 0.00 18.92 -3.11
N GLU A 133 -0.80 17.88 -3.03
CA GLU A 133 -2.25 18.01 -3.12
C GLU A 133 -2.91 17.01 -2.16
N LEU A 134 -4.01 17.47 -1.56
CA LEU A 134 -4.98 16.60 -0.91
C LEU A 134 -6.24 16.66 -1.78
N ASP A 135 -6.59 15.53 -2.38
CA ASP A 135 -7.84 15.42 -3.13
C ASP A 135 -8.85 14.58 -2.35
N GLU A 136 -10.05 14.42 -2.91
CA GLU A 136 -11.15 13.73 -2.23
C GLU A 136 -10.85 12.23 -1.97
N ARG A 137 -9.87 11.67 -2.67
CA ARG A 137 -9.50 10.25 -2.64
C ARG A 137 -8.24 9.98 -1.82
N GLY A 138 -7.30 10.92 -1.71
CA GLY A 138 -6.06 10.68 -0.95
C GLY A 138 -5.00 11.79 -1.02
N TRP A 139 -3.76 11.38 -0.73
CA TRP A 139 -2.58 12.25 -0.63
C TRP A 139 -1.76 12.16 -1.90
N VAL A 140 -1.48 13.29 -2.54
CA VAL A 140 -0.79 13.34 -3.83
C VAL A 140 0.63 13.84 -3.68
N VAL A 141 1.55 13.06 -4.26
CA VAL A 141 2.97 13.37 -4.36
C VAL A 141 3.42 13.36 -5.83
N TYR A 142 4.22 14.34 -6.23
CA TYR A 142 4.75 14.43 -7.59
C TYR A 142 6.23 14.10 -7.62
N SER A 143 6.63 13.27 -8.58
CA SER A 143 8.01 12.82 -8.72
C SER A 143 8.27 12.27 -10.12
N ASN A 144 9.53 11.97 -10.41
CA ASN A 144 9.85 10.97 -11.43
C ASN A 144 9.44 9.59 -10.88
N TRP A 145 8.51 8.92 -11.55
CA TRP A 145 8.10 7.54 -11.29
C TRP A 145 8.33 6.61 -12.48
N GLY A 146 8.77 7.15 -13.61
CA GLY A 146 9.19 6.36 -14.77
C GLY A 146 10.57 5.71 -14.60
N SER A 147 11.36 6.17 -13.62
CA SER A 147 12.60 5.50 -13.25
C SER A 147 12.33 4.09 -12.75
N ARG A 148 12.88 3.11 -13.47
CA ARG A 148 12.84 1.70 -13.11
C ARG A 148 13.77 1.39 -11.93
N GLU A 149 14.69 2.31 -11.62
CA GLU A 149 15.53 2.26 -10.43
C GLU A 149 14.80 2.91 -9.25
N GLY A 150 14.72 2.21 -8.12
CA GLY A 150 14.08 2.72 -6.91
C GLY A 150 12.55 2.69 -6.95
N LYS A 151 11.89 3.78 -6.53
CA LYS A 151 10.46 3.77 -6.19
C LYS A 151 9.53 3.54 -7.38
N GLY A 152 9.88 4.02 -8.58
CA GLY A 152 9.06 3.84 -9.78
C GLY A 152 8.97 2.36 -10.16
N GLY A 153 10.12 1.71 -10.29
CA GLY A 153 10.21 0.26 -10.53
C GLY A 153 9.60 -0.59 -9.42
N GLN A 154 9.75 -0.20 -8.15
CA GLN A 154 9.12 -0.92 -7.04
C GLN A 154 7.59 -0.90 -7.10
N VAL A 155 7.00 0.24 -7.47
CA VAL A 155 5.54 0.44 -7.45
C VAL A 155 4.88 -0.06 -8.73
N PHE A 156 5.48 0.26 -9.88
CA PHE A 156 4.90 0.00 -11.21
C PHE A 156 5.59 -1.12 -11.99
N GLY A 157 6.60 -1.77 -11.39
CA GLY A 157 7.32 -2.89 -11.98
C GLY A 157 8.46 -2.46 -12.91
N LEU A 158 9.17 -3.46 -13.44
CA LEU A 158 10.19 -3.31 -14.47
C LEU A 158 9.54 -3.69 -15.82
N GLY A 159 9.59 -2.80 -16.82
CA GLY A 159 9.18 -3.16 -18.18
C GLY A 159 10.29 -3.93 -18.89
N ASP A 160 10.04 -4.39 -20.13
CA ASP A 160 10.97 -5.25 -20.88
C ASP A 160 12.33 -4.59 -21.20
N ASP A 161 12.44 -3.26 -21.14
CA ASP A 161 13.69 -2.51 -21.36
C ASP A 161 14.15 -1.73 -20.12
N ALA A 162 15.24 -2.20 -19.48
CA ALA A 162 15.79 -1.59 -18.27
C ALA A 162 16.50 -0.23 -18.50
N ASP A 163 16.93 0.05 -19.74
CA ASP A 163 17.77 1.22 -20.08
C ASP A 163 17.01 2.48 -20.52
N THR A 164 15.66 2.44 -20.57
CA THR A 164 14.84 3.61 -20.92
C THR A 164 13.94 4.06 -19.75
N LEU A 165 13.86 5.37 -19.51
CA LEU A 165 12.90 5.94 -18.57
C LEU A 165 11.49 5.66 -19.09
N GLY A 166 10.78 4.75 -18.42
CA GLY A 166 9.42 4.37 -18.82
C GLY A 166 8.44 5.53 -18.68
N ALA A 167 7.42 5.56 -19.53
CA ALA A 167 6.32 6.50 -19.35
C ALA A 167 5.58 6.23 -18.03
N MET A 168 5.03 7.28 -17.43
CA MET A 168 4.07 7.16 -16.34
C MET A 168 2.92 6.22 -16.76
N PRO A 169 2.54 5.23 -15.94
CA PRO A 169 1.36 4.42 -16.22
C PRO A 169 0.10 5.27 -16.16
N GLU A 170 -0.82 5.10 -17.12
CA GLU A 170 -2.13 5.76 -17.09
C GLU A 170 -3.09 5.04 -16.12
N PRO A 171 -4.01 5.76 -15.45
CA PRO A 171 -4.92 5.19 -14.45
C PRO A 171 -5.75 3.98 -14.93
N THR A 172 -6.14 3.96 -16.21
CA THR A 172 -7.00 2.92 -16.81
C THR A 172 -6.28 1.61 -17.11
N THR A 173 -4.96 1.62 -17.21
CA THR A 173 -4.14 0.44 -17.58
C THR A 173 -3.83 -0.45 -16.37
N ILE A 174 -4.26 -0.04 -15.18
CA ILE A 174 -3.83 -0.58 -13.87
C ILE A 174 -4.65 -1.80 -13.44
N THR A 175 -5.83 -2.00 -14.03
CA THR A 175 -6.78 -3.06 -13.68
C THR A 175 -6.50 -4.40 -14.37
N SER A 176 -5.66 -4.45 -15.41
CA SER A 176 -5.42 -5.66 -16.20
C SER A 176 -4.14 -6.44 -15.85
N GLU A 177 -3.17 -5.83 -15.16
CA GLU A 177 -1.90 -6.48 -14.84
C GLU A 177 -1.64 -6.51 -13.32
N ILE A 178 -2.24 -7.50 -12.66
CA ILE A 178 -1.78 -7.99 -11.35
C ILE A 178 -0.52 -8.82 -11.65
N GLY A 179 0.65 -8.20 -11.82
CA GLY A 179 1.81 -8.96 -12.32
C GLY A 179 3.23 -8.44 -12.14
N THR A 180 3.53 -7.14 -12.04
CA THR A 180 4.94 -6.69 -12.15
C THR A 180 5.45 -5.73 -11.07
N GLY A 181 4.60 -5.00 -10.35
CA GLY A 181 5.01 -4.03 -9.30
C GLY A 181 4.15 -4.11 -8.04
N ASN A 182 4.66 -3.57 -6.93
CA ASN A 182 3.97 -3.51 -5.64
C ASN A 182 3.37 -2.13 -5.38
N LYS A 183 2.07 -2.00 -5.64
CA LYS A 183 1.34 -0.74 -5.50
C LYS A 183 1.11 -0.31 -4.05
N TRP A 184 1.50 -1.12 -3.06
CA TRP A 184 1.39 -0.75 -1.66
C TRP A 184 2.48 0.25 -1.24
N GLY A 185 2.06 1.31 -0.57
CA GLY A 185 2.94 2.32 -0.03
C GLY A 185 2.45 2.88 1.30
N ALA A 186 3.35 3.58 1.98
CA ALA A 186 3.01 4.33 3.18
C ALA A 186 3.63 5.74 3.15
N LEU A 187 2.87 6.73 3.62
CA LEU A 187 3.35 8.08 3.89
C LEU A 187 3.37 8.32 5.40
N THR A 188 4.49 8.82 5.92
CA THR A 188 4.63 9.19 7.33
C THR A 188 5.01 10.67 7.46
N PHE A 189 4.16 11.43 8.14
CA PHE A 189 4.41 12.82 8.53
C PHE A 189 4.86 12.84 9.98
N SER A 190 5.95 13.55 10.28
CA SER A 190 6.46 13.73 11.63
C SER A 190 6.58 15.22 11.93
N TRP A 191 5.72 15.71 12.83
CA TRP A 191 5.69 17.11 13.24
C TRP A 191 6.19 17.24 14.66
N ALA A 192 7.51 17.31 14.80
CA ALA A 192 8.18 17.32 16.09
C ALA A 192 7.75 18.51 16.99
N SER A 193 7.54 19.70 16.42
CA SER A 193 7.19 20.91 17.18
C SER A 193 5.85 20.82 17.93
N VAL A 194 4.93 20.03 17.39
CA VAL A 194 3.61 19.77 17.98
C VAL A 194 3.47 18.32 18.43
N GLU A 195 4.55 17.56 18.48
CA GLU A 195 4.59 16.18 18.97
C GLU A 195 3.52 15.29 18.31
N ARG A 196 3.31 15.43 17.00
CA ARG A 196 2.32 14.64 16.25
C ARG A 196 2.96 13.86 15.13
N GLN A 197 2.32 12.74 14.80
CA GLN A 197 2.66 11.94 13.65
C GLN A 197 1.38 11.51 12.94
N VAL A 198 1.39 11.53 11.62
CA VAL A 198 0.33 10.94 10.80
C VAL A 198 0.94 9.84 9.94
N ARG A 199 0.33 8.66 9.94
CA ARG A 199 0.69 7.56 9.04
C ARG A 199 -0.49 7.25 8.12
N ILE A 200 -0.22 7.14 6.84
CA ILE A 200 -1.18 6.76 5.82
C ILE A 200 -0.64 5.50 5.15
N GLU A 201 -1.45 4.45 5.06
CA GLU A 201 -1.10 3.18 4.42
C GLU A 201 -2.18 2.84 3.39
N GLY A 202 -1.77 2.43 2.18
CA GLY A 202 -2.72 2.11 1.12
C GLY A 202 -2.11 1.94 -0.26
N LEU A 203 -2.96 2.07 -1.29
CA LEU A 203 -2.59 1.84 -2.69
C LEU A 203 -2.12 3.14 -3.36
N LEU A 204 -1.02 3.03 -4.11
CA LEU A 204 -0.48 4.08 -4.95
C LEU A 204 -1.10 3.99 -6.35
N GLU A 205 -1.78 5.05 -6.75
CA GLU A 205 -2.41 5.22 -8.06
C GLU A 205 -1.77 6.42 -8.78
N PRO A 206 -1.29 6.27 -10.03
CA PRO A 206 -0.85 7.40 -10.82
C PRO A 206 -2.05 8.30 -11.17
N LEU A 207 -1.76 9.58 -11.28
CA LEU A 207 -2.67 10.58 -11.82
C LEU A 207 -2.66 10.53 -13.35
N SER A 208 -3.73 11.03 -13.98
CA SER A 208 -3.71 11.16 -15.44
C SER A 208 -2.63 12.14 -15.88
N ARG A 209 -2.22 12.06 -17.15
CA ARG A 209 -1.26 12.99 -17.72
C ARG A 209 -1.74 14.44 -17.63
N GLU A 210 -3.04 14.68 -17.85
CA GLU A 210 -3.66 16.02 -17.75
C GLU A 210 -3.60 16.56 -16.32
N GLU A 211 -3.90 15.72 -15.32
CA GLU A 211 -3.79 16.09 -13.91
C GLU A 211 -2.35 16.41 -13.51
N SER A 212 -1.39 15.64 -14.02
CA SER A 212 0.02 15.89 -13.80
C SER A 212 0.52 17.17 -14.47
N GLU A 213 0.00 17.47 -15.67
CA GLU A 213 0.40 18.66 -16.43
C GLU A 213 -0.10 19.95 -15.79
N MET A 214 -1.27 19.93 -15.15
CA MET A 214 -1.79 21.09 -14.40
C MET A 214 -0.81 21.53 -13.29
N TYR A 215 -0.35 20.58 -12.46
CA TYR A 215 0.64 20.90 -11.42
C TYR A 215 2.02 21.21 -12.03
N TRP A 216 2.43 20.51 -13.08
CA TRP A 216 3.71 20.76 -13.76
C TRP A 216 3.87 22.22 -14.21
N ARG A 217 2.82 22.82 -14.79
CA ARG A 217 2.82 24.22 -15.24
C ARG A 217 3.01 25.22 -14.10
N THR A 218 2.65 24.88 -12.87
CA THR A 218 2.86 25.75 -11.69
C THR A 218 4.33 25.79 -11.25
N ARG A 219 5.16 24.83 -11.68
CA ARG A 219 6.56 24.77 -11.28
C ARG A 219 7.36 25.88 -11.94
N GLU A 220 8.26 26.49 -11.17
CA GLU A 220 9.26 27.42 -11.69
C GLU A 220 10.07 26.79 -12.84
N ARG A 221 10.59 27.63 -13.75
CA ARG A 221 11.28 27.16 -14.95
C ARG A 221 12.49 26.27 -14.62
N GLY A 222 13.30 26.66 -13.62
CA GLY A 222 14.46 25.86 -13.17
C GLY A 222 14.06 24.46 -12.70
N SER A 223 12.98 24.35 -11.94
CA SER A 223 12.39 23.07 -11.50
C SER A 223 11.88 22.22 -12.67
N ARG A 224 11.33 22.84 -13.73
CA ARG A 224 10.90 22.14 -14.95
C ARG A 224 12.10 21.62 -15.74
N ILE A 225 13.17 22.41 -15.87
CA ILE A 225 14.44 21.99 -16.47
C ILE A 225 15.07 20.83 -15.70
N GLY A 226 15.18 20.96 -14.37
CA GLY A 226 15.73 19.91 -13.52
C GLY A 226 14.91 18.61 -13.58
N GLY A 227 13.58 18.72 -13.74
CA GLY A 227 12.72 17.56 -13.97
C GLY A 227 13.00 16.80 -15.27
N TRP A 228 13.42 17.50 -16.33
CA TRP A 228 13.87 16.87 -17.59
C TRP A 228 15.30 16.32 -17.52
N ALA A 229 16.19 17.04 -16.83
CA ALA A 229 17.61 16.66 -16.73
C ALA A 229 17.86 15.46 -15.79
N SER A 230 16.98 15.24 -14.80
CA SER A 230 17.21 14.27 -13.74
C SER A 230 16.78 12.85 -14.12
N TRP A 231 17.78 11.97 -14.27
CA TRP A 231 17.59 10.51 -14.23
C TRP A 231 17.50 10.03 -12.79
N GLN A 232 16.40 10.43 -12.14
CA GLN A 232 16.22 10.25 -10.72
C GLN A 232 16.40 8.78 -10.31
N SER A 233 17.15 8.57 -9.22
CA SER A 233 17.47 7.26 -8.64
C SER A 233 18.57 6.45 -9.34
N ARG A 234 19.13 6.94 -10.46
CA ARG A 234 20.38 6.40 -11.00
C ARG A 234 21.54 6.71 -10.06
N VAL A 235 22.24 5.66 -9.66
CA VAL A 235 23.39 5.76 -8.77
C VAL A 235 24.56 6.35 -9.56
N LEU A 236 25.08 7.49 -9.10
CA LEU A 236 26.26 8.13 -9.70
C LEU A 236 27.55 7.45 -9.26
N TRP A 237 27.56 6.94 -8.02
CA TRP A 237 28.71 6.27 -7.44
C TRP A 237 28.25 5.25 -6.39
N SER A 238 28.87 4.07 -6.38
CA SER A 238 28.66 3.01 -5.40
C SER A 238 29.98 2.56 -4.80
N ALA A 239 29.96 2.19 -3.52
CA ALA A 239 31.10 1.61 -2.82
C ALA A 239 30.99 0.08 -2.82
N GLU A 240 30.81 -0.56 -3.98
CA GLU A 240 30.81 -2.02 -4.02
C GLU A 240 32.22 -2.54 -3.67
N PRO A 241 32.36 -3.65 -2.92
CA PRO A 241 33.66 -4.14 -2.47
C PRO A 241 34.69 -4.28 -3.60
N GLU A 242 34.26 -4.76 -4.76
CA GLU A 242 35.09 -4.91 -5.97
C GLU A 242 35.58 -3.56 -6.51
N GLN A 243 34.72 -2.54 -6.50
CA GLN A 243 35.06 -1.18 -6.93
C GLN A 243 35.97 -0.48 -5.91
N MET A 244 35.78 -0.77 -4.61
CA MET A 244 36.67 -0.29 -3.57
C MET A 244 38.08 -0.87 -3.69
N GLU A 245 38.22 -2.17 -3.99
CA GLU A 245 39.53 -2.80 -4.23
C GLU A 245 40.23 -2.20 -5.45
N GLU A 246 39.49 -1.96 -6.54
CA GLU A 246 40.05 -1.32 -7.74
C GLU A 246 40.48 0.13 -7.47
N ASN A 247 39.66 0.91 -6.78
CA ASN A 247 39.98 2.30 -6.40
C ASN A 247 41.16 2.36 -5.42
N GLN A 248 41.24 1.43 -4.47
CA GLN A 248 42.40 1.29 -3.57
C GLN A 248 43.67 0.90 -4.33
N ARG A 249 43.58 -0.03 -5.30
CA ARG A 249 44.72 -0.40 -6.17
C ARG A 249 45.21 0.80 -7.00
N ARG A 250 44.31 1.57 -7.60
CA ARG A 250 44.67 2.80 -8.36
C ARG A 250 45.40 3.82 -7.49
N LYS A 251 44.90 4.08 -6.26
CA LYS A 251 45.56 4.97 -5.28
C LYS A 251 46.93 4.42 -4.85
N SER A 252 47.07 3.10 -4.70
CA SER A 252 48.33 2.45 -4.32
C SER A 252 49.39 2.50 -5.44
N VAL A 253 48.99 2.30 -6.70
CA VAL A 253 49.87 2.38 -7.88
C VAL A 253 50.35 3.81 -8.12
N ALA A 254 49.48 4.80 -7.96
CA ALA A 254 49.85 6.22 -8.04
C ALA A 254 50.89 6.59 -6.96
N MET A 255 50.73 6.06 -5.73
CA MET A 255 51.69 6.27 -4.64
C MET A 255 53.06 5.62 -4.93
N LEU A 256 53.08 4.46 -5.58
CA LEU A 256 54.32 3.77 -5.98
C LEU A 256 55.06 4.49 -7.12
N GLN A 257 54.33 5.06 -8.09
CA GLN A 257 54.93 5.88 -9.15
C GLN A 257 55.55 7.18 -8.61
N GLY A 258 54.93 7.79 -7.59
CA GLY A 258 55.47 8.97 -6.91
C GLY A 258 56.73 8.73 -6.06
N ALA A 259 57.11 7.46 -5.81
CA ALA A 259 58.28 7.12 -5.01
C ALA A 259 59.58 6.96 -5.81
N PHE A 260 59.51 6.86 -7.15
CA PHE A 260 60.69 6.61 -8.01
C PHE A 260 61.30 7.88 -8.65
N GLU A 261 60.64 9.03 -8.58
CA GLU A 261 61.19 10.30 -9.03
C GLU A 261 61.39 11.23 -7.84
N GLY A 262 62.65 11.36 -7.42
CA GLY A 262 63.04 12.13 -6.24
C GLY A 262 62.76 13.62 -6.39
N ALA A 263 61.65 14.09 -5.83
CA ALA A 263 61.49 15.42 -5.25
C ALA A 263 60.25 15.39 -4.34
N SER A 264 60.44 15.73 -3.05
CA SER A 264 59.30 16.06 -2.18
C SER A 264 58.65 17.32 -2.73
N VAL A 265 57.48 17.14 -3.35
CA VAL A 265 56.55 18.21 -3.67
C VAL A 265 55.25 17.81 -2.98
N VAL A 266 54.92 18.51 -1.89
CA VAL A 266 53.51 18.63 -1.48
C VAL A 266 52.75 18.99 -2.76
N PRO A 267 51.75 18.22 -3.22
CA PRO A 267 51.03 18.54 -4.44
C PRO A 267 50.45 19.95 -4.30
N ALA A 268 51.10 20.92 -4.96
CA ALA A 268 50.57 22.24 -5.16
C ALA A 268 49.58 22.11 -6.31
N ASP A 269 48.48 21.42 -6.03
CA ASP A 269 47.19 21.41 -6.73
C ASP A 269 46.35 20.32 -6.05
N ILE A 270 45.51 20.75 -5.11
CA ILE A 270 44.41 19.94 -4.55
C ILE A 270 43.30 19.72 -5.61
N ASP A 271 43.51 20.17 -6.86
CA ASP A 271 42.61 20.03 -7.99
C ASP A 271 42.78 18.73 -8.81
N LEU A 272 43.68 17.82 -8.40
CA LEU A 272 43.88 16.51 -9.07
C LEU A 272 43.46 15.31 -8.22
N THR A 273 42.58 15.52 -7.25
CA THR A 273 41.70 14.45 -6.73
C THR A 273 40.27 14.71 -7.19
N ASP A 274 40.07 14.89 -8.50
CA ASP A 274 38.77 14.68 -9.14
C ASP A 274 38.47 13.17 -9.11
N ASP A 275 38.14 12.66 -7.92
CA ASP A 275 37.26 11.50 -7.84
C ASP A 275 35.93 12.02 -8.45
N GLU A 276 35.69 11.84 -9.77
CA GLU A 276 34.46 12.25 -10.47
C GLU A 276 33.22 11.73 -9.70
N ASP A 277 32.68 12.56 -8.81
CA ASP A 277 31.55 12.23 -7.92
C ASP A 277 30.19 12.29 -8.64
N GLY A 278 30.23 12.49 -9.96
CA GLY A 278 29.08 12.62 -10.85
C GLY A 278 28.45 14.02 -10.88
N ARG A 279 28.97 15.01 -10.14
CA ARG A 279 28.43 16.38 -10.15
C ARG A 279 28.51 17.04 -11.52
N ALA A 280 29.66 16.93 -12.19
CA ALA A 280 29.86 17.49 -13.53
C ALA A 280 28.88 16.89 -14.57
N LEU A 281 28.57 15.59 -14.44
CA LEU A 281 27.57 14.93 -15.29
C LEU A 281 26.17 15.52 -15.10
N LEU A 282 25.76 15.76 -13.85
CA LEU A 282 24.46 16.39 -13.55
C LEU A 282 24.38 17.81 -14.11
N GLU A 283 25.43 18.61 -13.94
CA GLU A 283 25.49 20.00 -14.43
C GLU A 283 25.47 20.05 -15.97
N SER A 284 26.18 19.14 -16.63
CA SER A 284 26.15 18.97 -18.08
C SER A 284 24.74 18.65 -18.58
N LYS A 285 24.01 17.77 -17.88
CA LYS A 285 22.62 17.42 -18.23
C LYS A 285 21.64 18.58 -18.03
N VAL A 286 21.82 19.38 -16.99
CA VAL A 286 21.03 20.61 -16.79
C VAL A 286 21.27 21.56 -17.96
N LYS A 287 22.54 21.82 -18.30
CA LYS A 287 22.91 22.71 -19.42
C LYS A 287 22.36 22.23 -20.77
N GLU A 288 22.40 20.91 -21.01
CA GLU A 288 21.80 20.28 -22.19
C GLU A 288 20.29 20.61 -22.29
N MET A 289 19.55 20.47 -21.19
CA MET A 289 18.12 20.78 -21.16
C MET A 289 17.83 22.29 -21.22
N GLU A 290 18.68 23.13 -20.63
CA GLU A 290 18.57 24.59 -20.73
C GLU A 290 18.67 25.07 -22.16
N GLU A 291 19.65 24.56 -22.92
CA GLU A 291 19.82 24.88 -24.33
C GLU A 291 18.66 24.30 -25.17
N ARG A 292 18.24 23.05 -24.90
CA ARG A 292 17.11 22.41 -25.58
C ARG A 292 15.81 23.20 -25.48
N PHE A 293 15.53 23.78 -24.30
CA PHE A 293 14.30 24.52 -24.03
C PHE A 293 14.50 26.04 -24.05
N LYS A 294 15.59 26.51 -24.66
CA LYS A 294 15.86 27.93 -24.85
C LYS A 294 14.79 28.56 -25.75
N GLY A 295 14.18 29.65 -25.28
CA GLY A 295 13.07 30.30 -25.98
C GLY A 295 11.73 29.53 -25.93
N VAL A 296 11.64 28.44 -25.18
CA VAL A 296 10.38 27.72 -24.93
C VAL A 296 9.79 28.21 -23.60
N ASP A 297 8.64 28.88 -23.66
CA ASP A 297 7.97 29.44 -22.48
C ASP A 297 7.27 28.36 -21.64
N ASP A 298 6.51 27.47 -22.29
CA ASP A 298 5.85 26.33 -21.65
C ASP A 298 6.61 25.02 -21.91
N ILE A 299 7.53 24.69 -21.00
CA ILE A 299 8.27 23.43 -21.06
C ILE A 299 7.30 22.27 -20.82
N PRO A 300 7.16 21.31 -21.75
CA PRO A 300 6.20 20.23 -21.65
C PRO A 300 6.52 19.29 -20.48
N LEU A 301 5.50 18.58 -20.00
CA LEU A 301 5.65 17.54 -18.98
C LEU A 301 6.47 16.35 -19.54
N PRO A 302 7.59 15.93 -18.89
CA PRO A 302 8.33 14.74 -19.27
C PRO A 302 7.47 13.47 -19.16
N PRO A 303 7.64 12.48 -20.06
CA PRO A 303 6.80 11.27 -20.06
C PRO A 303 6.95 10.42 -18.79
N PHE A 304 8.09 10.49 -18.11
CA PHE A 304 8.43 9.73 -16.89
C PHE A 304 8.11 10.47 -15.58
N TRP A 305 7.59 11.69 -15.67
CA TRP A 305 7.27 12.51 -14.51
C TRP A 305 5.77 12.63 -14.36
N GLY A 306 5.28 12.53 -13.12
CA GLY A 306 3.86 12.65 -12.86
C GLY A 306 3.52 12.64 -11.38
N GLY A 307 2.23 12.80 -11.11
CA GLY A 307 1.68 12.66 -9.78
C GLY A 307 1.27 11.22 -9.49
N VAL A 308 1.43 10.81 -8.23
CA VAL A 308 0.88 9.57 -7.69
C VAL A 308 0.10 9.91 -6.42
N ARG A 309 -1.09 9.36 -6.32
CA ARG A 309 -2.01 9.45 -5.20
C ARG A 309 -1.88 8.20 -4.33
N LEU A 310 -1.69 8.39 -3.02
CA LEU A 310 -1.89 7.34 -2.03
C LEU A 310 -3.36 7.35 -1.58
N VAL A 311 -4.11 6.34 -2.02
CA VAL A 311 -5.49 6.08 -1.58
C VAL A 311 -5.42 5.30 -0.27
N PRO A 312 -5.93 5.86 0.85
CA PRO A 312 -5.78 5.25 2.16
C PRO A 312 -6.64 4.00 2.31
N GLU A 313 -6.02 2.90 2.75
CA GLU A 313 -6.74 1.81 3.41
C GLU A 313 -6.85 2.11 4.92
N SER A 314 -5.78 2.66 5.50
CA SER A 314 -5.78 3.10 6.88
C SER A 314 -5.02 4.41 7.10
N VAL A 315 -5.47 5.18 8.09
CA VAL A 315 -4.84 6.43 8.53
C VAL A 315 -4.73 6.43 10.05
N GLU A 316 -3.52 6.60 10.57
CA GLU A 316 -3.25 6.72 12.01
C GLU A 316 -2.84 8.14 12.38
N PHE A 317 -3.53 8.69 13.37
CA PHE A 317 -3.22 9.94 14.06
C PHE A 317 -2.61 9.62 15.42
N TRP A 318 -1.35 9.99 15.59
CA TRP A 318 -0.59 9.79 16.83
C TRP A 318 -0.26 11.13 17.46
N GLN A 319 -0.41 11.24 18.78
CA GLN A 319 -0.06 12.43 19.55
C GLN A 319 0.74 12.09 20.83
N GLY A 320 1.84 12.80 21.01
CA GLY A 320 2.74 12.72 22.15
C GLY A 320 2.08 13.10 23.47
N ARG A 321 2.48 12.43 24.57
CA ARG A 321 1.98 12.65 25.94
C ARG A 321 3.12 12.49 26.94
N ARG A 322 3.20 13.35 27.98
CA ARG A 322 4.23 13.29 29.05
C ARG A 322 4.36 11.92 29.68
N SER A 323 3.22 11.25 29.91
CA SER A 323 3.14 9.94 30.55
C SER A 323 3.64 8.79 29.67
N ARG A 324 4.00 9.04 28.40
CA ARG A 324 4.26 8.03 27.36
C ARG A 324 3.04 7.18 26.97
N LEU A 325 1.89 7.43 27.59
CA LEU A 325 0.60 6.89 27.15
C LEU A 325 0.08 7.78 26.02
N HIS A 326 0.62 7.56 24.82
CA HIS A 326 0.31 8.34 23.62
C HIS A 326 -1.11 8.09 23.13
N ASP A 327 -1.75 9.13 22.61
CA ASP A 327 -3.05 9.00 21.98
C ASP A 327 -2.86 8.49 20.54
N ARG A 328 -3.56 7.42 20.18
CA ARG A 328 -3.48 6.78 18.86
C ARG A 328 -4.87 6.46 18.34
N PHE A 329 -5.26 7.11 17.26
CA PHE A 329 -6.53 6.84 16.57
C PHE A 329 -6.25 6.36 15.17
N ARG A 330 -6.85 5.24 14.79
CA ARG A 330 -6.69 4.67 13.46
C ARG A 330 -8.05 4.56 12.80
N ILE A 331 -8.14 5.04 11.57
CA ILE A 331 -9.32 5.02 10.72
C ILE A 331 -9.04 4.03 9.58
N TYR A 332 -9.96 3.10 9.35
CA TYR A 332 -9.88 2.07 8.30
C TYR A 332 -10.99 2.27 7.27
N ASN A 333 -10.82 1.66 6.09
CA ASN A 333 -11.87 1.54 5.07
C ASN A 333 -12.51 2.88 4.69
N TYR A 334 -11.68 3.92 4.54
CA TYR A 334 -12.17 5.23 4.09
C TYR A 334 -12.65 5.13 2.64
N ILE A 335 -13.96 5.04 2.47
CA ILE A 335 -14.60 5.19 1.17
C ILE A 335 -14.72 6.69 0.90
N SER A 336 -13.93 7.20 -0.03
CA SER A 336 -14.03 8.59 -0.49
C SER A 336 -15.48 8.91 -0.87
N PRO A 337 -16.05 10.07 -0.45
CA PRO A 337 -17.35 10.54 -0.92
C PRO A 337 -17.43 10.64 -2.45
N ALA A 338 -16.30 10.87 -3.12
CA ALA A 338 -16.21 10.89 -4.58
C ALA A 338 -16.58 9.52 -5.19
N ALA A 339 -16.15 8.42 -4.55
CA ALA A 339 -16.53 7.06 -4.91
C ALA A 339 -18.01 6.77 -4.65
N MET A 340 -18.65 7.48 -3.71
CA MET A 340 -20.11 7.46 -3.54
C MET A 340 -20.82 8.27 -4.64
N SER A 341 -20.27 9.42 -5.08
CA SER A 341 -20.90 10.31 -6.08
C SER A 341 -20.70 9.90 -7.54
N THR A 342 -19.68 9.09 -7.86
CA THR A 342 -19.54 8.50 -9.21
C THR A 342 -20.50 7.34 -9.46
N SER A 343 -21.31 6.96 -8.46
CA SER A 343 -22.48 6.11 -8.68
C SER A 343 -23.64 6.95 -9.27
N THR A 344 -23.49 7.32 -10.54
CA THR A 344 -24.69 7.41 -11.39
C THR A 344 -25.36 6.04 -11.28
N PRO A 345 -26.70 5.91 -11.12
CA PRO A 345 -27.34 4.62 -11.01
C PRO A 345 -27.19 3.91 -12.36
N GLN A 346 -26.05 3.22 -12.55
CA GLN A 346 -25.97 2.13 -13.49
C GLN A 346 -27.04 1.16 -13.01
N SER A 347 -28.08 1.05 -13.84
CA SER A 347 -28.94 -0.12 -13.96
C SER A 347 -28.25 -1.31 -13.30
N THR A 348 -28.78 -1.74 -12.17
CA THR A 348 -28.32 -2.91 -11.42
C THR A 348 -28.19 -4.08 -12.38
N SER A 349 -27.00 -4.29 -12.92
CA SER A 349 -26.59 -5.61 -13.35
C SER A 349 -26.52 -6.45 -12.08
N PRO A 350 -27.09 -7.66 -12.08
CA PRO A 350 -27.13 -8.48 -10.88
C PRO A 350 -25.69 -8.69 -10.42
N SER A 351 -25.47 -8.46 -9.11
CA SER A 351 -24.22 -8.72 -8.41
C SER A 351 -23.56 -9.97 -8.98
N SER A 352 -22.35 -9.84 -9.54
CA SER A 352 -21.55 -11.01 -9.85
C SER A 352 -21.26 -11.69 -8.51
N THR A 353 -21.96 -12.79 -8.23
CA THR A 353 -21.82 -13.53 -6.99
C THR A 353 -20.36 -13.92 -6.86
N SER A 354 -19.71 -13.51 -5.77
CA SER A 354 -18.27 -13.74 -5.59
C SER A 354 -17.95 -15.23 -5.78
N PRO A 355 -16.90 -15.59 -6.55
CA PRO A 355 -16.63 -16.99 -6.90
C PRO A 355 -16.55 -17.94 -5.70
N TRP A 356 -16.06 -17.47 -4.53
CA TRP A 356 -15.97 -18.30 -3.32
C TRP A 356 -17.35 -18.65 -2.73
N ILE A 357 -18.36 -17.78 -2.89
CA ILE A 357 -19.73 -18.01 -2.41
C ILE A 357 -20.34 -19.18 -3.17
N ILE A 358 -20.17 -19.20 -4.50
CA ILE A 358 -20.66 -20.28 -5.36
C ILE A 358 -19.97 -21.61 -4.97
N LEU A 359 -18.66 -21.59 -4.74
CA LEU A 359 -17.90 -22.78 -4.33
C LEU A 359 -18.36 -23.30 -2.95
N ALA A 360 -18.59 -22.42 -1.98
CA ALA A 360 -19.05 -22.78 -0.65
C ALA A 360 -20.49 -23.32 -0.65
N ILE A 361 -21.41 -22.68 -1.39
CA ILE A 361 -22.78 -23.16 -1.54
C ILE A 361 -22.80 -24.54 -2.22
N THR A 362 -22.05 -24.68 -3.31
CA THR A 362 -21.98 -25.94 -4.08
C THR A 362 -21.38 -27.06 -3.23
N SER A 363 -20.31 -26.79 -2.48
CA SER A 363 -19.74 -27.76 -1.54
C SER A 363 -20.78 -28.23 -0.51
N GLY A 364 -21.51 -27.30 0.11
CA GLY A 364 -22.56 -27.64 1.07
C GLY A 364 -23.68 -28.49 0.46
N ALA A 365 -24.08 -28.21 -0.78
CA ALA A 365 -25.08 -29.02 -1.48
C ALA A 365 -24.58 -30.46 -1.76
N PHE A 366 -23.31 -30.63 -2.12
CA PHE A 366 -22.69 -31.96 -2.26
C PHE A 366 -22.58 -32.70 -0.91
N ALA A 367 -22.41 -31.97 0.20
CA ALA A 367 -22.49 -32.56 1.54
C ALA A 367 -23.88 -33.11 1.87
N ALA A 368 -24.94 -32.41 1.45
CA ALA A 368 -26.30 -32.89 1.60
C ALA A 368 -26.58 -34.11 0.71
N LEU A 369 -26.13 -34.10 -0.55
CA LEU A 369 -26.26 -35.23 -1.48
C LEU A 369 -25.55 -36.49 -0.97
N ASN A 370 -24.40 -36.33 -0.32
CA ASN A 370 -23.71 -37.44 0.35
C ASN A 370 -24.64 -38.13 1.37
N GLY A 371 -25.40 -37.36 2.17
CA GLY A 371 -26.40 -37.91 3.09
C GLY A 371 -27.55 -38.65 2.39
N VAL A 372 -28.03 -38.14 1.26
CA VAL A 372 -29.09 -38.78 0.45
C VAL A 372 -28.62 -40.14 -0.08
N PHE A 373 -27.45 -40.19 -0.72
CA PHE A 373 -26.91 -41.43 -1.26
C PHE A 373 -26.55 -42.45 -0.18
N ALA A 374 -26.10 -41.99 1.00
CA ALA A 374 -25.90 -42.88 2.15
C ALA A 374 -27.21 -43.54 2.60
N LYS A 375 -28.29 -42.77 2.70
CA LYS A 375 -29.61 -43.29 3.07
C LYS A 375 -30.16 -44.24 2.00
N LEU A 376 -30.04 -43.89 0.71
CA LEU A 376 -30.39 -44.77 -0.43
C LEU A 376 -29.48 -46.01 -0.58
N THR A 377 -28.42 -46.14 0.22
CA THR A 377 -27.59 -47.36 0.23
C THR A 377 -28.03 -48.33 1.34
N THR A 378 -28.66 -47.81 2.40
CA THR A 378 -28.88 -48.55 3.66
C THR A 378 -30.35 -48.76 4.01
N ASP A 379 -31.27 -48.03 3.38
CA ASP A 379 -32.69 -47.98 3.75
C ASP A 379 -33.60 -48.80 2.80
N ASP A 380 -34.80 -49.16 3.27
CA ASP A 380 -35.79 -49.96 2.51
C ASP A 380 -36.34 -49.20 1.29
N HIS A 381 -36.19 -47.87 1.26
CA HIS A 381 -36.50 -47.02 0.13
C HIS A 381 -35.66 -47.31 -1.13
N THR A 382 -34.54 -48.03 -0.97
CA THR A 382 -33.68 -48.43 -2.09
C THR A 382 -34.40 -49.34 -3.07
N THR A 383 -35.28 -50.23 -2.59
CA THR A 383 -36.01 -51.18 -3.42
C THR A 383 -37.03 -50.44 -4.31
N ALA A 384 -37.75 -49.46 -3.76
CA ALA A 384 -38.71 -48.64 -4.53
C ALA A 384 -37.99 -47.75 -5.57
N PHE A 385 -36.83 -47.22 -5.22
CA PHE A 385 -36.00 -46.45 -6.15
C PHE A 385 -35.42 -47.33 -7.27
N ALA A 386 -34.90 -48.52 -6.94
CA ALA A 386 -34.39 -49.49 -7.91
C ALA A 386 -35.48 -49.99 -8.87
N GLN A 387 -36.70 -50.22 -8.37
CA GLN A 387 -37.87 -50.58 -9.19
C GLN A 387 -38.26 -49.44 -10.15
N SER A 388 -38.23 -48.19 -9.68
CA SER A 388 -38.48 -47.01 -10.53
C SER A 388 -37.43 -46.87 -11.63
N LEU A 389 -36.16 -47.13 -11.31
CA LEU A 389 -35.06 -47.12 -12.27
C LEU A 389 -35.19 -48.27 -13.29
N ALA A 390 -35.51 -49.48 -12.82
CA ALA A 390 -35.71 -50.65 -13.67
C ALA A 390 -36.85 -50.42 -14.68
N HIS A 391 -37.96 -49.82 -14.22
CA HIS A 391 -39.07 -49.44 -15.10
C HIS A 391 -38.67 -48.37 -16.13
N LEU A 392 -37.83 -47.39 -15.75
CA LEU A 392 -37.34 -46.35 -16.66
C LEU A 392 -36.45 -46.91 -17.79
N PHE A 393 -35.69 -47.96 -17.51
CA PHE A 393 -34.79 -48.62 -18.47
C PHE A 393 -35.39 -49.88 -19.11
N GLY A 394 -36.65 -50.20 -18.82
CA GLY A 394 -37.35 -51.38 -19.39
C GLY A 394 -36.76 -52.72 -18.94
N LEU A 395 -36.18 -52.78 -17.74
CA LEU A 395 -35.55 -53.97 -17.18
C LEU A 395 -36.47 -54.66 -16.16
N ASP A 396 -36.45 -55.98 -16.14
CA ASP A 396 -37.19 -56.77 -15.14
C ASP A 396 -36.55 -56.61 -13.75
N SER A 397 -37.37 -56.24 -12.76
CA SER A 397 -36.92 -56.05 -11.38
C SER A 397 -36.31 -57.35 -10.83
N SER A 398 -35.00 -57.35 -10.54
CA SER A 398 -34.29 -58.50 -9.99
C SER A 398 -33.39 -58.08 -8.81
N PRO A 399 -33.06 -59.02 -7.90
CA PRO A 399 -32.14 -58.75 -6.78
C PRO A 399 -30.77 -58.23 -7.24
N VAL A 400 -30.36 -58.58 -8.45
CA VAL A 400 -29.11 -58.11 -9.08
C VAL A 400 -29.20 -56.62 -9.40
N ILE A 401 -30.32 -56.13 -9.92
CA ILE A 401 -30.53 -54.70 -10.20
C ILE A 401 -30.53 -53.88 -8.91
N GLU A 402 -31.11 -54.39 -7.83
CA GLU A 402 -31.07 -53.74 -6.53
C GLU A 402 -29.64 -53.64 -5.98
N MET A 403 -28.87 -54.72 -6.08
CA MET A 403 -27.45 -54.72 -5.67
C MET A 403 -26.61 -53.76 -6.51
N LEU A 404 -26.84 -53.70 -7.83
CA LEU A 404 -26.18 -52.73 -8.72
C LEU A 404 -26.58 -51.28 -8.38
N THR A 405 -27.84 -51.04 -8.04
CA THR A 405 -28.33 -49.72 -7.63
C THR A 405 -27.69 -49.26 -6.32
N ARG A 406 -27.58 -50.16 -5.33
CA ARG A 406 -26.84 -49.90 -4.08
C ARG A 406 -25.36 -49.62 -4.32
N GLY A 407 -24.72 -50.41 -5.18
CA GLY A 407 -23.33 -50.19 -5.58
C GLY A 407 -23.10 -48.83 -6.26
N ALA A 408 -24.03 -48.42 -7.12
CA ALA A 408 -24.00 -47.10 -7.76
C ALA A 408 -24.22 -45.95 -6.74
N CYS A 409 -25.16 -46.10 -5.81
CA CYS A 409 -25.38 -45.12 -4.75
C CYS A 409 -24.15 -44.98 -3.83
N LEU A 410 -23.50 -46.09 -3.49
CA LEU A 410 -22.25 -46.08 -2.72
C LEU A 410 -21.13 -45.36 -3.48
N GLY A 411 -20.99 -45.62 -4.78
CA GLY A 411 -20.03 -44.91 -5.64
C GLY A 411 -20.29 -43.41 -5.70
N LEU A 412 -21.55 -43.00 -5.84
CA LEU A 412 -21.97 -41.59 -5.83
C LEU A 412 -21.76 -40.93 -4.47
N ASN A 413 -21.94 -41.66 -3.37
CA ASN A 413 -21.64 -41.18 -2.01
C ASN A 413 -20.16 -40.81 -1.88
N VAL A 414 -19.25 -41.72 -2.23
CA VAL A 414 -17.80 -41.47 -2.19
C VAL A 414 -17.41 -40.31 -3.11
N LEU A 415 -17.96 -40.26 -4.32
CA LEU A 415 -17.69 -39.18 -5.28
C LEU A 415 -18.14 -37.81 -4.74
N CYS A 416 -19.35 -37.73 -4.15
CA CYS A 416 -19.85 -36.50 -3.54
C CYS A 416 -18.95 -36.02 -2.40
N ASN A 417 -18.40 -36.93 -1.59
CA ASN A 417 -17.47 -36.59 -0.51
C ASN A 417 -16.17 -35.96 -1.05
N ILE A 418 -15.59 -36.55 -2.10
CA ILE A 418 -14.38 -36.02 -2.76
C ILE A 418 -14.64 -34.62 -3.34
N ILE A 419 -15.76 -34.45 -4.07
CA ILE A 419 -16.13 -33.17 -4.68
C ILE A 419 -16.39 -32.11 -3.61
N MET A 420 -17.14 -32.46 -2.55
CA MET A 420 -17.41 -31.57 -1.41
C MET A 420 -16.10 -31.04 -0.82
N TRP A 421 -15.16 -31.93 -0.50
CA TRP A 421 -13.88 -31.57 0.11
C TRP A 421 -13.02 -30.69 -0.82
N ALA A 422 -12.96 -31.01 -2.11
CA ALA A 422 -12.24 -30.22 -3.10
C ALA A 422 -12.82 -28.80 -3.27
N LEU A 423 -14.14 -28.69 -3.36
CA LEU A 423 -14.83 -27.40 -3.47
C LEU A 423 -14.70 -26.57 -2.19
N PHE A 424 -14.81 -27.20 -1.01
CA PHE A 424 -14.65 -26.53 0.27
C PHE A 424 -13.24 -25.96 0.44
N THR A 425 -12.22 -26.75 0.10
CA THR A 425 -10.82 -26.32 0.16
C THR A 425 -10.56 -25.14 -0.78
N ARG A 426 -11.10 -25.19 -2.01
CA ARG A 426 -11.01 -24.06 -2.96
C ARG A 426 -11.77 -22.82 -2.48
N ALA A 427 -12.90 -23.00 -1.81
CA ALA A 427 -13.66 -21.90 -1.22
C ALA A 427 -12.89 -21.23 -0.07
N LEU A 428 -12.18 -22.01 0.75
CA LEU A 428 -11.32 -21.49 1.82
C LEU A 428 -10.15 -20.65 1.29
N THR A 429 -9.54 -21.06 0.17
CA THR A 429 -8.45 -20.31 -0.46
C THR A 429 -8.93 -19.02 -1.15
N ALA A 430 -10.14 -19.03 -1.71
CA ALA A 430 -10.71 -17.88 -2.43
C ALA A 430 -11.53 -16.94 -1.53
N GLY A 431 -11.87 -17.38 -0.33
CA GLY A 431 -12.74 -16.65 0.59
C GLY A 431 -11.99 -15.61 1.43
N PRO A 432 -12.64 -14.50 1.81
CA PRO A 432 -12.04 -13.44 2.61
C PRO A 432 -11.86 -13.82 4.09
N SER A 433 -12.54 -14.87 4.56
CA SER A 433 -12.46 -15.37 5.93
C SER A 433 -12.87 -16.85 5.96
N THR A 434 -12.09 -17.67 6.67
CA THR A 434 -12.41 -19.08 6.95
C THR A 434 -13.78 -19.23 7.63
N VAL A 435 -14.16 -18.27 8.48
CA VAL A 435 -15.43 -18.26 9.20
C VAL A 435 -16.59 -18.04 8.23
N LYS A 436 -16.51 -17.03 7.36
CA LYS A 436 -17.55 -16.75 6.34
C LYS A 436 -17.77 -17.94 5.41
N VAL A 437 -16.70 -18.57 4.95
CA VAL A 437 -16.77 -19.77 4.09
C VAL A 437 -17.43 -20.94 4.82
N SER A 438 -16.99 -21.23 6.04
CA SER A 438 -17.53 -22.35 6.84
C SER A 438 -19.01 -22.17 7.16
N ILE A 439 -19.42 -20.95 7.52
CA ILE A 439 -20.82 -20.61 7.79
C ILE A 439 -21.69 -20.78 6.54
N THR A 440 -21.24 -20.25 5.40
CA THR A 440 -21.97 -20.33 4.13
C THR A 440 -22.14 -21.79 3.68
N ASN A 441 -21.08 -22.59 3.81
CA ASN A 441 -21.09 -24.02 3.50
C ASN A 441 -22.06 -24.80 4.41
N THR A 442 -22.00 -24.58 5.72
CA THR A 442 -22.87 -25.26 6.69
C THR A 442 -24.34 -24.88 6.50
N ALA A 443 -24.64 -23.61 6.23
CA ALA A 443 -26.00 -23.16 5.93
C ALA A 443 -26.54 -23.80 4.66
N SER A 444 -25.73 -23.85 3.59
CA SER A 444 -26.09 -24.52 2.33
C SER A 444 -26.37 -26.02 2.55
N ASN A 445 -25.48 -26.72 3.27
CA ASN A 445 -25.65 -28.12 3.60
C ASN A 445 -26.98 -28.36 4.34
N PHE A 446 -27.24 -27.62 5.42
CA PHE A 446 -28.46 -27.78 6.21
C PHE A 446 -29.74 -27.55 5.40
N LEU A 447 -29.77 -26.49 4.58
CA LEU A 447 -30.92 -26.18 3.73
C LEU A 447 -31.12 -27.24 2.64
N ALA A 448 -30.04 -27.64 1.97
CA ALA A 448 -30.07 -28.66 0.93
C ALA A 448 -30.48 -30.02 1.50
N THR A 449 -30.01 -30.40 2.69
CA THR A 449 -30.41 -31.65 3.36
C THR A 449 -31.92 -31.69 3.60
N ALA A 450 -32.52 -30.59 4.07
CA ALA A 450 -33.96 -30.54 4.27
C ALA A 450 -34.76 -30.55 2.98
N LEU A 451 -34.30 -29.84 1.95
CA LEU A 451 -34.89 -29.88 0.61
C LEU A 451 -34.87 -31.29 0.02
N PHE A 452 -33.71 -31.96 0.06
CA PHE A 452 -33.61 -33.34 -0.42
C PHE A 452 -34.40 -34.32 0.46
N GLY A 453 -34.45 -34.11 1.78
CA GLY A 453 -35.30 -34.85 2.71
C GLY A 453 -36.78 -34.83 2.28
N MET A 454 -37.30 -33.62 2.03
CA MET A 454 -38.68 -33.41 1.57
C MET A 454 -38.92 -33.98 0.17
N ILE A 455 -38.00 -33.78 -0.77
CA ILE A 455 -38.23 -34.16 -2.18
C ILE A 455 -38.06 -35.67 -2.37
N VAL A 456 -36.97 -36.24 -1.86
CA VAL A 456 -36.56 -37.62 -2.12
C VAL A 456 -37.27 -38.59 -1.17
N PHE A 457 -37.40 -38.23 0.11
CA PHE A 457 -37.96 -39.11 1.13
C PHE A 457 -39.36 -38.70 1.59
N GLN A 458 -39.93 -37.61 1.04
CA GLN A 458 -41.25 -37.08 1.42
C GLN A 458 -41.37 -36.82 2.93
N GLU A 459 -40.26 -36.46 3.57
CA GLU A 459 -40.22 -36.17 5.01
C GLU A 459 -40.89 -34.83 5.33
N ALA A 460 -41.82 -34.82 6.29
CA ALA A 460 -42.48 -33.61 6.74
C ALA A 460 -41.61 -32.86 7.76
N VAL A 461 -41.22 -31.62 7.44
CA VAL A 461 -40.41 -30.78 8.33
C VAL A 461 -41.31 -29.98 9.27
N GLY A 462 -41.24 -30.27 10.57
CA GLY A 462 -42.09 -29.64 11.59
C GLY A 462 -41.78 -28.15 11.84
N GLY A 463 -42.70 -27.43 12.50
CA GLY A 463 -42.56 -25.99 12.79
C GLY A 463 -41.32 -25.61 13.61
N LEU A 464 -40.87 -26.48 14.52
CA LEU A 464 -39.62 -26.28 15.28
C LEU A 464 -38.37 -26.27 14.40
N TRP A 465 -38.41 -26.97 13.26
CA TRP A 465 -37.29 -27.02 12.34
C TRP A 465 -37.10 -25.66 11.64
N TRP A 466 -38.18 -25.02 11.22
CA TRP A 466 -38.14 -23.67 10.64
C TRP A 466 -37.63 -22.62 11.63
N LEU A 467 -37.96 -22.75 12.91
CA LEU A 467 -37.41 -21.92 13.96
C LEU A 467 -35.89 -22.11 14.10
N GLY A 468 -35.41 -23.36 14.08
CA GLY A 468 -33.98 -23.66 14.08
C GLY A 468 -33.24 -23.12 12.86
N ALA A 469 -33.83 -23.24 11.66
CA ALA A 469 -33.28 -22.68 10.42
C ALA A 469 -33.19 -21.14 10.47
N ALA A 470 -34.22 -20.47 11.00
CA ALA A 470 -34.23 -19.03 11.20
C ALA A 470 -33.17 -18.58 12.22
N MET A 471 -33.00 -19.31 13.33
CA MET A 471 -31.97 -19.02 14.32
C MET A 471 -30.55 -19.19 13.76
N MET A 472 -30.31 -20.24 12.96
CA MET A 472 -29.01 -20.40 12.27
C MET A 472 -28.78 -19.27 11.27
N GLY A 473 -29.77 -18.91 10.45
CA GLY A 473 -29.67 -17.78 9.52
C GLY A 473 -29.33 -16.47 10.24
N ALA A 474 -30.00 -16.19 11.37
CA ALA A 474 -29.70 -15.04 12.21
C ALA A 474 -28.27 -15.09 12.80
N GLY A 475 -27.82 -16.26 13.26
CA GLY A 475 -26.45 -16.46 13.75
C GLY A 475 -25.39 -16.22 12.67
N CYS A 476 -25.65 -16.65 11.43
CA CYS A 476 -24.77 -16.41 10.28
C CYS A 476 -24.64 -14.90 9.99
N ILE A 477 -25.75 -14.17 10.04
CA ILE A 477 -25.79 -12.71 9.85
C ILE A 477 -25.05 -12.01 10.99
N LEU A 478 -25.29 -12.41 12.24
CA LEU A 478 -24.70 -11.78 13.42
C LEU A 478 -23.17 -11.95 13.48
N VAL A 479 -22.66 -13.14 13.12
CA VAL A 479 -21.21 -13.38 12.99
C VAL A 479 -20.64 -12.59 11.80
N GLY A 480 -21.35 -12.53 10.68
CA GLY A 480 -20.96 -11.72 9.51
C GLY A 480 -20.85 -10.22 9.82
N MET A 481 -21.74 -9.70 10.67
CA MET A 481 -21.71 -8.30 11.14
C MET A 481 -20.55 -8.01 12.10
N ARG A 482 -20.13 -8.98 12.92
CA ARG A 482 -19.04 -8.83 13.89
C ARG A 482 -17.65 -8.79 13.25
N GLU A 483 -17.49 -9.33 12.04
CA GLU A 483 -16.24 -9.19 11.26
C GLU A 483 -16.21 -7.88 10.43
N GLY A 484 -17.31 -7.13 10.37
CA GLY A 484 -17.41 -5.84 9.69
C GLY A 484 -17.34 -4.62 10.63
N ALA A 485 -17.27 -4.85 11.94
CA ALA A 485 -17.03 -3.87 13.00
C ALA A 485 -15.64 -4.09 13.59
#